data_AF-A0A1B6MUV4-F1
#
_entry.id   AF-A0A1B6MUV4-F1
#
_cell.length_a   1.000
_cell.length_b   1.000
_cell.length_c   1.000
_cell.angle_alpha   90.00
_cell.angle_beta   90.00
_cell.angle_gamma   90.00
#
_symmetry.space_group_name_H-M   'P 1'
#
loop_
_entity.id
_entity.type
_entity.pdbx_description
1 polymer ?
#
loop_
_entity_poly.entity_id
_entity_poly.type
_entity_poly.pdbx_seq_one_letter_code
_entity_poly.pdbx_strand_id
1 'polypeptide(L)'
;MEVPTQSSMKPAEYCMLPARLSDAGKYSYCAMCAVAMHDLFNTEWDRPFTEHCLDLLLAHVKLPKSVKPAMQALMVGDAEQSMQPCFDVLKGEKALASDWSVILYDFILVAVKDGSYDARWRVLVQYLAEQLDVTCHIIEAYERSVIDCITRGVQEKSKSEKEESQNKKRGARLKRYVLVGLASIGGGALIGVTGGLAAPFIAGGLATLGLGTSAAILGTTVG
;
A
#
# COMPACT_ATOMS: atom_id res chain seq x y z
N MET A 1 -9.70 -5.25 36.16
CA MET A 1 -10.46 -5.83 35.04
C MET A 1 -9.56 -5.73 33.83
N GLU A 2 -8.96 -6.83 33.42
CA GLU A 2 -7.84 -6.82 32.48
C GLU A 2 -8.33 -6.77 31.04
N VAL A 3 -7.71 -5.92 30.23
CA VAL A 3 -7.98 -5.86 28.79
C VAL A 3 -7.32 -7.09 28.15
N PRO A 4 -8.05 -7.94 27.40
CA PRO A 4 -7.48 -9.12 26.77
C PRO A 4 -6.29 -8.73 25.87
N THR A 5 -5.13 -9.32 26.15
CA THR A 5 -3.89 -9.05 25.42
C THR A 5 -3.99 -9.47 23.96
N GLN A 6 -3.41 -8.65 23.08
CA GLN A 6 -3.31 -8.85 21.63
C GLN A 6 -3.14 -10.33 21.21
N SER A 7 -4.21 -10.95 20.71
CA SER A 7 -4.11 -12.28 20.09
C SER A 7 -3.30 -12.17 18.79
N SER A 8 -2.34 -13.08 18.60
CA SER A 8 -1.34 -12.98 17.53
C SER A 8 -1.86 -13.50 16.19
N MET A 9 -2.86 -12.82 15.62
CA MET A 9 -3.42 -13.14 14.31
C MET A 9 -2.75 -12.30 13.21
N LYS A 10 -2.29 -12.94 12.13
CA LYS A 10 -1.42 -12.29 11.13
C LYS A 10 -2.27 -11.61 10.04
N PRO A 11 -1.92 -10.39 9.59
CA PRO A 11 -2.71 -9.68 8.56
C PRO A 11 -2.78 -10.41 7.20
N ALA A 12 -1.94 -11.44 6.98
CA ALA A 12 -1.99 -12.28 5.79
C ALA A 12 -3.18 -13.25 5.73
N GLU A 13 -3.78 -13.65 6.88
CA GLU A 13 -4.83 -14.68 6.91
C GLU A 13 -6.20 -14.14 6.47
N TYR A 14 -6.43 -12.84 6.66
CA TYR A 14 -7.68 -12.15 6.30
C TYR A 14 -7.81 -11.90 4.79
N CYS A 15 -6.69 -11.67 4.09
CA CYS A 15 -6.64 -11.41 2.63
C CYS A 15 -7.01 -12.63 1.76
N MET A 16 -7.52 -13.69 2.39
CA MET A 16 -7.81 -15.00 1.80
C MET A 16 -9.25 -15.48 2.07
N LEU A 17 -10.14 -14.66 2.64
CA LEU A 17 -11.51 -15.10 2.96
C LEU A 17 -12.26 -15.69 1.75
N PRO A 18 -12.28 -15.07 0.55
CA PRO A 18 -12.91 -15.68 -0.62
C PRO A 18 -12.24 -16.98 -1.11
N ALA A 19 -10.99 -17.25 -0.73
CA ALA A 19 -10.32 -18.51 -1.03
C ALA A 19 -10.63 -19.61 0.01
N ARG A 20 -11.28 -19.27 1.12
CA ARG A 20 -11.65 -20.18 2.22
C ARG A 20 -13.15 -20.52 2.27
N LEU A 21 -14.00 -19.70 1.65
CA LEU A 21 -15.45 -19.93 1.51
C LEU A 21 -15.77 -20.90 0.36
N SER A 22 -16.80 -21.73 0.52
CA SER A 22 -17.40 -22.47 -0.61
C SER A 22 -18.10 -21.51 -1.60
N ASP A 23 -18.44 -21.99 -2.80
CA ASP A 23 -19.18 -21.17 -3.77
C ASP A 23 -20.58 -20.77 -3.27
N ALA A 24 -21.18 -21.54 -2.35
CA ALA A 24 -22.40 -21.16 -1.65
C ALA A 24 -22.14 -20.02 -0.64
N GLY A 25 -21.11 -20.15 0.20
CA GLY A 25 -20.70 -19.09 1.13
C GLY A 25 -20.32 -17.78 0.42
N LYS A 26 -19.65 -17.86 -0.73
CA LYS A 26 -19.39 -16.71 -1.61
C LYS A 26 -20.67 -16.04 -2.11
N TYR A 27 -21.64 -16.84 -2.57
CA TYR A 27 -22.93 -16.32 -3.02
C TYR A 27 -23.67 -15.64 -1.85
N SER A 28 -23.75 -16.29 -0.69
CA SER A 28 -24.41 -15.75 0.50
C SER A 28 -23.74 -14.50 1.07
N TYR A 29 -22.40 -14.39 1.00
CA TYR A 29 -21.69 -13.15 1.34
C TYR A 29 -22.09 -11.99 0.40
N CYS A 30 -22.07 -12.22 -0.92
CA CYS A 30 -22.52 -11.21 -1.88
C CYS A 30 -24.00 -10.84 -1.72
N ALA A 31 -24.87 -11.84 -1.46
CA ALA A 31 -26.31 -11.62 -1.24
C ALA A 31 -26.59 -10.85 0.05
N MET A 32 -25.87 -11.15 1.14
CA MET A 32 -25.94 -10.41 2.40
C MET A 32 -25.59 -8.93 2.21
N CYS A 33 -24.51 -8.63 1.48
CA CYS A 33 -24.14 -7.26 1.13
C CYS A 33 -25.15 -6.61 0.16
N ALA A 34 -25.75 -7.36 -0.76
CA ALA A 34 -26.77 -6.85 -1.68
C ALA A 34 -28.07 -6.45 -0.95
N VAL A 35 -28.52 -7.25 0.02
CA VAL A 35 -29.65 -6.95 0.90
C VAL A 35 -29.33 -5.74 1.79
N ALA A 36 -28.15 -5.70 2.42
CA ALA A 36 -27.72 -4.54 3.21
C ALA A 36 -27.65 -3.23 2.39
N MET A 37 -27.34 -3.31 1.10
CA MET A 37 -27.41 -2.16 0.19
C MET A 37 -28.85 -1.77 -0.17
N HIS A 38 -29.78 -2.71 -0.25
CA HIS A 38 -31.20 -2.38 -0.39
C HIS A 38 -31.73 -1.66 0.85
N ASP A 39 -31.50 -2.23 2.03
CA ASP A 39 -32.02 -1.74 3.32
C ASP A 39 -31.56 -0.31 3.65
N LEU A 40 -30.34 0.06 3.26
CA LEU A 40 -29.75 1.39 3.50
C LEU A 40 -29.90 2.38 2.35
N PHE A 41 -29.90 1.90 1.09
CA PHE A 41 -29.64 2.74 -0.09
C PHE A 41 -30.63 2.45 -1.23
N ASN A 42 -31.91 2.34 -0.90
CA ASN A 42 -33.02 2.14 -1.86
C ASN A 42 -33.32 3.35 -2.78
N THR A 43 -32.53 4.44 -2.72
CA THR A 43 -32.76 5.63 -3.54
C THR A 43 -32.05 5.56 -4.89
N GLU A 44 -32.62 6.17 -5.93
CA GLU A 44 -32.00 6.22 -7.26
C GLU A 44 -30.66 6.98 -7.27
N TRP A 45 -30.45 7.89 -6.31
CA TRP A 45 -29.20 8.65 -6.17
C TRP A 45 -28.03 7.80 -5.69
N ASP A 46 -28.31 6.72 -4.96
CA ASP A 46 -27.31 5.81 -4.42
C ASP A 46 -27.02 4.60 -5.34
N ARG A 47 -27.87 4.34 -6.34
CA ARG A 47 -27.67 3.27 -7.34
C ARG A 47 -26.24 3.25 -7.95
N PRO A 48 -25.62 4.38 -8.33
CA PRO A 48 -24.25 4.37 -8.85
C PRO A 48 -23.19 3.91 -7.83
N PHE A 49 -23.44 4.12 -6.53
CA PHE A 49 -22.58 3.65 -5.45
C PHE A 49 -22.82 2.16 -5.14
N THR A 50 -24.07 1.72 -5.06
CA THR A 50 -24.38 0.32 -4.75
C THR A 50 -24.02 -0.63 -5.89
N GLU A 51 -24.20 -0.23 -7.16
CA GLU A 51 -23.71 -1.02 -8.30
C GLU A 51 -22.17 -1.11 -8.35
N HIS A 52 -21.47 -0.03 -8.01
CA HIS A 52 -20.01 -0.01 -7.91
C HIS A 52 -19.50 -0.90 -6.77
N CYS A 53 -20.13 -0.83 -5.59
CA CYS A 53 -19.87 -1.73 -4.47
C CYS A 53 -20.06 -3.20 -4.87
N LEU A 54 -21.17 -3.53 -5.54
CA LEU A 54 -21.43 -4.88 -6.05
C LEU A 54 -20.35 -5.36 -7.04
N ASP A 55 -19.93 -4.52 -7.99
CA ASP A 55 -18.88 -4.89 -8.95
C ASP A 55 -17.52 -5.09 -8.27
N LEU A 56 -17.16 -4.27 -7.27
CA LEU A 56 -15.94 -4.46 -6.49
C LEU A 56 -15.96 -5.76 -5.69
N LEU A 57 -17.10 -6.08 -5.07
CA LEU A 57 -17.30 -7.28 -4.27
C LEU A 57 -17.28 -8.55 -5.16
N LEU A 58 -18.03 -8.58 -6.26
CA LEU A 58 -18.02 -9.70 -7.21
C LEU A 58 -16.62 -9.94 -7.81
N ALA A 59 -15.87 -8.86 -8.12
CA ALA A 59 -14.51 -8.97 -8.62
C ALA A 59 -13.50 -9.47 -7.56
N HIS A 60 -13.72 -9.17 -6.28
CA HIS A 60 -12.92 -9.67 -5.15
C HIS A 60 -13.22 -11.15 -4.85
N VAL A 61 -14.51 -11.49 -4.79
CA VAL A 61 -15.00 -12.84 -4.46
C VAL A 61 -14.85 -13.83 -5.63
N LYS A 62 -14.65 -13.32 -6.87
CA LYS A 62 -14.40 -14.08 -8.11
C LYS A 62 -15.56 -14.99 -8.53
N LEU A 63 -16.80 -14.59 -8.23
CA LEU A 63 -18.00 -15.26 -8.75
C LEU A 63 -18.18 -14.99 -10.26
N PRO A 64 -18.86 -15.90 -10.99
CA PRO A 64 -19.14 -15.71 -12.41
C PRO A 64 -20.12 -14.55 -12.64
N LYS A 65 -19.94 -13.80 -13.74
CA LYS A 65 -20.75 -12.61 -14.06
C LYS A 65 -22.26 -12.87 -14.18
N SER A 66 -22.67 -14.13 -14.39
CA SER A 66 -24.07 -14.57 -14.35
C SER A 66 -24.77 -14.35 -13.00
N VAL A 67 -24.01 -14.14 -11.91
CA VAL A 67 -24.56 -13.83 -10.58
C VAL A 67 -24.98 -12.35 -10.46
N LYS A 68 -24.41 -11.43 -11.25
CA LYS A 68 -24.68 -9.99 -11.10
C LYS A 68 -26.18 -9.63 -11.23
N PRO A 69 -26.95 -10.14 -12.21
CA PRO A 69 -28.38 -9.81 -12.33
C PRO A 69 -29.21 -10.29 -11.13
N ALA A 70 -28.85 -11.43 -10.53
CA ALA A 70 -29.52 -11.91 -9.32
C ALA A 70 -29.27 -10.98 -8.13
N MET A 71 -28.02 -10.54 -7.94
CA MET A 71 -27.66 -9.58 -6.88
C MET A 71 -28.28 -8.19 -7.10
N GLN A 72 -28.40 -7.74 -8.36
CA GLN A 72 -29.11 -6.51 -8.70
C GLN A 72 -30.62 -6.61 -8.40
N ALA A 73 -31.25 -7.78 -8.59
CA ALA A 73 -32.65 -7.99 -8.18
C ALA A 73 -32.84 -7.89 -6.65
N LEU A 74 -31.89 -8.43 -5.86
CA LEU A 74 -31.89 -8.24 -4.40
C LEU A 74 -31.76 -6.75 -4.02
N MET A 75 -30.83 -6.02 -4.65
CA MET A 75 -30.63 -4.58 -4.41
C MET A 75 -31.85 -3.72 -4.77
N VAL A 76 -32.68 -4.15 -5.72
CA VAL A 76 -33.91 -3.45 -6.12
C VAL A 76 -35.09 -3.78 -5.18
N GLY A 77 -35.01 -4.86 -4.39
CA GLY A 77 -36.11 -5.33 -3.55
C GLY A 77 -37.15 -6.17 -4.31
N ASP A 78 -36.83 -6.61 -5.53
CA ASP A 78 -37.70 -7.46 -6.37
C ASP A 78 -37.78 -8.92 -5.84
N ALA A 79 -37.06 -9.21 -4.75
CA ALA A 79 -37.20 -10.42 -3.96
C ALA A 79 -37.19 -10.07 -2.47
N GLU A 80 -38.21 -10.50 -1.72
CA GLU A 80 -38.36 -10.32 -0.26
C GLU A 80 -37.39 -11.20 0.55
N GLN A 81 -36.09 -11.18 0.21
CA GLN A 81 -35.07 -11.99 0.87
C GLN A 81 -34.50 -11.25 2.09
N SER A 82 -35.05 -11.56 3.26
CA SER A 82 -34.39 -11.24 4.54
C SER A 82 -32.96 -11.78 4.58
N MET A 83 -32.10 -11.19 5.39
CA MET A 83 -30.68 -11.58 5.49
C MET A 83 -30.45 -12.98 6.09
N GLN A 84 -31.45 -13.58 6.75
CA GLN A 84 -31.32 -14.82 7.53
C GLN A 84 -30.84 -16.07 6.75
N PRO A 85 -31.33 -16.38 5.53
CA PRO A 85 -30.82 -17.53 4.76
C PRO A 85 -29.35 -17.37 4.36
N CYS A 86 -28.85 -16.12 4.24
CA CYS A 86 -27.43 -15.87 4.01
C CYS A 86 -26.62 -16.18 5.28
N PHE A 87 -27.09 -15.75 6.45
CA PHE A 87 -26.47 -16.12 7.73
C PHE A 87 -26.43 -17.62 7.97
N ASP A 88 -27.49 -18.36 7.64
CA ASP A 88 -27.54 -19.81 7.87
C ASP A 88 -26.58 -20.61 6.98
N VAL A 89 -26.36 -20.18 5.73
CA VAL A 89 -25.29 -20.73 4.89
C VAL A 89 -23.91 -20.37 5.44
N LEU A 90 -23.70 -19.10 5.82
CA LEU A 90 -22.41 -18.63 6.35
C LEU A 90 -22.06 -19.27 7.71
N LYS A 91 -23.05 -19.60 8.56
CA LYS A 91 -22.86 -20.38 9.81
C LYS A 91 -22.28 -21.77 9.55
N GLY A 92 -22.51 -22.34 8.36
CA GLY A 92 -21.94 -23.62 7.94
C GLY A 92 -20.49 -23.55 7.43
N GLU A 93 -19.96 -22.35 7.17
CA GLU A 93 -18.63 -22.18 6.60
C GLU A 93 -17.52 -22.31 7.66
N LYS A 94 -16.62 -23.28 7.46
CA LYS A 94 -15.44 -23.50 8.32
C LYS A 94 -14.48 -22.31 8.38
N ALA A 95 -14.63 -21.33 7.47
CA ALA A 95 -13.90 -20.08 7.50
C ALA A 95 -14.38 -19.11 8.59
N LEU A 96 -15.65 -19.24 9.02
CA LEU A 96 -16.38 -18.27 9.84
C LEU A 96 -16.79 -18.83 11.21
N ALA A 97 -16.81 -20.16 11.37
CA ALA A 97 -17.25 -20.88 12.57
C ALA A 97 -16.56 -20.48 13.90
N SER A 98 -15.49 -19.69 13.88
CA SER A 98 -14.82 -19.13 15.07
C SER A 98 -14.98 -17.63 15.25
N ASP A 99 -15.21 -16.86 14.18
CA ASP A 99 -15.18 -15.40 14.21
C ASP A 99 -15.85 -14.79 12.96
N TRP A 100 -16.90 -13.98 13.19
CA TRP A 100 -17.65 -13.27 12.15
C TRP A 100 -17.00 -11.97 11.68
N SER A 101 -16.16 -11.37 12.52
CA SER A 101 -15.52 -10.08 12.23
C SER A 101 -14.55 -10.18 11.04
N VAL A 102 -14.08 -11.40 10.71
CA VAL A 102 -13.31 -11.71 9.49
C VAL A 102 -14.02 -11.27 8.21
N ILE A 103 -15.36 -11.39 8.12
CA ILE A 103 -16.14 -10.87 6.96
C ILE A 103 -16.01 -9.35 6.88
N LEU A 104 -16.16 -8.66 8.01
CA LEU A 104 -16.16 -7.21 8.06
C LEU A 104 -14.77 -6.64 7.74
N TYR A 105 -13.70 -7.32 8.15
CA TYR A 105 -12.34 -6.98 7.72
C TYR A 105 -12.15 -7.14 6.19
N ASP A 106 -12.61 -8.26 5.62
CA ASP A 106 -12.56 -8.50 4.18
C ASP A 106 -13.37 -7.44 3.41
N PHE A 107 -14.55 -7.08 3.92
CA PHE A 107 -15.41 -6.05 3.32
C PHE A 107 -14.78 -4.64 3.41
N ILE A 108 -14.08 -4.30 4.50
CA ILE A 108 -13.27 -3.06 4.60
C ILE A 108 -12.13 -3.08 3.56
N LEU A 109 -11.45 -4.21 3.33
CA LEU A 109 -10.45 -4.32 2.27
C LEU A 109 -11.05 -4.08 0.87
N VAL A 110 -12.27 -4.57 0.60
CA VAL A 110 -13.00 -4.29 -0.65
C VAL A 110 -13.33 -2.80 -0.76
N ALA A 111 -13.83 -2.19 0.30
CA ALA A 111 -14.21 -0.77 0.33
C ALA A 111 -13.03 0.20 0.13
N VAL A 112 -11.83 -0.16 0.63
CA VAL A 112 -10.61 0.66 0.53
C VAL A 112 -9.85 0.42 -0.79
N LYS A 113 -10.17 -0.64 -1.54
CA LYS A 113 -9.48 -1.11 -2.76
C LYS A 113 -9.25 -0.03 -3.82
N ASP A 114 -10.26 0.80 -4.09
CA ASP A 114 -10.23 1.87 -5.10
C ASP A 114 -9.76 3.21 -4.51
N GLY A 115 -9.28 3.22 -3.26
CA GLY A 115 -8.64 4.37 -2.60
C GLY A 115 -9.60 5.38 -1.97
N SER A 116 -10.92 5.16 -2.03
CA SER A 116 -11.95 6.09 -1.57
C SER A 116 -12.94 5.45 -0.58
N TYR A 117 -12.55 5.39 0.68
CA TYR A 117 -13.44 4.98 1.78
C TYR A 117 -14.28 6.19 2.26
N ASP A 118 -15.56 6.22 1.88
CA ASP A 118 -16.48 7.33 2.15
C ASP A 118 -17.45 7.04 3.31
N ALA A 119 -18.33 8.00 3.61
CA ALA A 119 -19.32 7.85 4.68
C ALA A 119 -20.35 6.73 4.41
N ARG A 120 -20.67 6.42 3.15
CA ARG A 120 -21.64 5.37 2.80
C ARG A 120 -21.02 3.98 3.00
N TRP A 121 -19.76 3.81 2.62
CA TRP A 121 -18.98 2.63 2.98
C TRP A 121 -18.93 2.43 4.50
N ARG A 122 -18.63 3.48 5.28
CA ARG A 122 -18.59 3.41 6.74
C ARG A 122 -19.95 3.00 7.35
N VAL A 123 -21.06 3.54 6.84
CA VAL A 123 -22.41 3.17 7.27
C VAL A 123 -22.75 1.72 6.91
N LEU A 124 -22.42 1.27 5.69
CA LEU A 124 -22.66 -0.10 5.23
C LEU A 124 -21.88 -1.14 6.07
N VAL A 125 -20.62 -0.84 6.42
CA VAL A 125 -19.81 -1.68 7.32
C VAL A 125 -20.42 -1.74 8.73
N GLN A 126 -20.89 -0.61 9.28
CA GLN A 126 -21.49 -0.57 10.63
C GLN A 126 -22.83 -1.32 10.68
N TYR A 127 -23.67 -1.19 9.65
CA TYR A 127 -24.93 -1.94 9.55
C TYR A 127 -24.69 -3.45 9.49
N LEU A 128 -23.74 -3.90 8.63
CA LEU A 128 -23.35 -5.31 8.59
C LEU A 128 -22.72 -5.78 9.92
N ALA A 129 -22.04 -4.90 10.67
CA ALA A 129 -21.52 -5.23 12.00
C ALA A 129 -22.64 -5.42 13.04
N GLU A 130 -23.67 -4.56 13.01
CA GLU A 130 -24.87 -4.69 13.85
C GLU A 130 -25.65 -5.99 13.55
N GLN A 131 -25.85 -6.33 12.27
CA GLN A 131 -26.50 -7.59 11.87
C GLN A 131 -25.67 -8.85 12.23
N LEU A 132 -24.36 -8.71 12.47
CA LEU A 132 -23.44 -9.78 12.86
C LEU A 132 -23.10 -9.83 14.36
N ASP A 133 -23.70 -8.96 15.19
CA ASP A 133 -23.36 -8.77 16.61
C ASP A 133 -21.86 -8.47 16.86
N VAL A 134 -21.20 -7.81 15.89
CA VAL A 134 -19.78 -7.42 15.98
C VAL A 134 -19.68 -6.00 16.50
N THR A 135 -19.03 -5.82 17.66
CA THR A 135 -18.95 -4.52 18.32
C THR A 135 -18.10 -3.51 17.53
N CYS A 136 -18.61 -2.28 17.37
CA CYS A 136 -17.98 -1.15 16.67
C CYS A 136 -16.46 -0.96 16.95
N HIS A 137 -15.99 -1.21 18.17
CA HIS A 137 -14.56 -1.06 18.53
C HIS A 137 -13.63 -2.01 17.74
N ILE A 138 -14.12 -3.18 17.32
CA ILE A 138 -13.40 -4.14 16.48
C ILE A 138 -13.23 -3.55 15.07
N ILE A 139 -14.30 -2.95 14.54
CA ILE A 139 -14.33 -2.29 13.23
C ILE A 139 -13.36 -1.10 13.20
N GLU A 140 -13.30 -0.29 14.26
CA GLU A 140 -12.30 0.78 14.38
C GLU A 140 -10.86 0.25 14.41
N ALA A 141 -10.60 -0.87 15.11
CA ALA A 141 -9.27 -1.49 15.15
C ALA A 141 -8.86 -2.01 13.78
N TYR A 142 -9.81 -2.53 13.00
CA TYR A 142 -9.62 -2.99 11.63
C TYR A 142 -9.34 -1.85 10.66
N GLU A 143 -10.11 -0.76 10.70
CA GLU A 143 -9.87 0.44 9.88
C GLU A 143 -8.47 1.03 10.15
N ARG A 144 -8.07 1.13 11.42
CA ARG A 144 -6.72 1.54 11.83
C ARG A 144 -5.65 0.59 11.30
N SER A 145 -5.87 -0.73 11.38
CA SER A 145 -4.94 -1.75 10.87
C SER A 145 -4.72 -1.63 9.35
N VAL A 146 -5.79 -1.42 8.59
CA VAL A 146 -5.73 -1.22 7.13
C VAL A 146 -4.98 0.08 6.79
N ILE A 147 -5.26 1.18 7.50
CA ILE A 147 -4.54 2.46 7.35
C ILE A 147 -3.04 2.28 7.66
N ASP A 148 -2.69 1.59 8.74
CA ASP A 148 -1.29 1.34 9.11
C ASP A 148 -0.57 0.43 8.08
N CYS A 149 -1.25 -0.57 7.52
CA CYS A 149 -0.70 -1.43 6.47
C CYS A 149 -0.44 -0.67 5.17
N ILE A 150 -1.39 0.16 4.71
CA ILE A 150 -1.22 1.01 3.53
C ILE A 150 -0.10 2.03 3.78
N THR A 151 -0.10 2.69 4.94
CA THR A 151 0.93 3.67 5.33
C THR A 151 2.33 3.06 5.32
N ARG A 152 2.52 1.87 5.91
CA ARG A 152 3.80 1.15 5.90
C ARG A 152 4.23 0.77 4.49
N GLY A 153 3.33 0.23 3.66
CA GLY A 153 3.61 -0.11 2.27
C GLY A 153 4.02 1.09 1.40
N VAL A 154 3.44 2.28 1.63
CA VAL A 154 3.87 3.53 0.97
C VAL A 154 5.26 3.96 1.44
N GLN A 155 5.55 3.89 2.75
CA GLN A 155 6.88 4.21 3.26
C GLN A 155 7.97 3.28 2.70
N GLU A 156 7.70 1.97 2.61
CA GLU A 156 8.63 0.98 2.07
C GLU A 156 8.92 1.19 0.58
N LYS A 157 7.89 1.42 -0.24
CA LYS A 157 8.07 1.83 -1.65
C LYS A 157 8.93 3.09 -1.76
N SER A 158 8.66 4.11 -0.94
CA SER A 158 9.43 5.35 -0.95
C SER A 158 10.90 5.19 -0.51
N LYS A 159 11.24 4.13 0.26
CA LYS A 159 12.63 3.78 0.61
C LYS A 159 13.28 3.05 -0.55
N SER A 160 12.62 2.04 -1.11
CA SER A 160 13.10 1.28 -2.27
C SER A 160 13.40 2.19 -3.48
N GLU A 161 12.54 3.14 -3.80
CA GLU A 161 12.76 4.13 -4.89
C GLU A 161 13.95 5.07 -4.60
N LYS A 162 14.16 5.45 -3.33
CA LYS A 162 15.34 6.23 -2.91
C LYS A 162 16.61 5.40 -3.00
N GLU A 163 16.56 4.11 -2.68
CA GLU A 163 17.70 3.19 -2.76
C GLU A 163 18.04 2.82 -4.21
N GLU A 164 17.06 2.51 -5.06
CA GLU A 164 17.23 2.34 -6.51
C GLU A 164 17.85 3.59 -7.15
N SER A 165 17.28 4.77 -6.88
CA SER A 165 17.77 6.02 -7.47
C SER A 165 19.15 6.42 -6.93
N GLN A 166 19.47 6.10 -5.68
CA GLN A 166 20.83 6.22 -5.15
C GLN A 166 21.80 5.22 -5.79
N ASN A 167 21.41 3.96 -5.99
CA ASN A 167 22.26 2.93 -6.60
C ASN A 167 22.51 3.21 -8.09
N LYS A 168 21.49 3.68 -8.84
CA LYS A 168 21.66 4.20 -10.21
C LYS A 168 22.62 5.40 -10.25
N LYS A 169 22.51 6.35 -9.30
CA LYS A 169 23.45 7.49 -9.16
C LYS A 169 24.87 7.06 -8.76
N ARG A 170 25.03 6.08 -7.87
CA ARG A 170 26.32 5.51 -7.43
C ARG A 170 27.01 4.77 -8.59
N GLY A 171 26.30 3.92 -9.31
CA GLY A 171 26.82 3.21 -10.49
C GLY A 171 27.25 4.15 -11.60
N ALA A 172 26.49 5.22 -11.87
CA ALA A 172 26.87 6.25 -12.84
C ALA A 172 28.15 7.01 -12.42
N ARG A 173 28.30 7.36 -11.13
CA ARG A 173 29.53 7.96 -10.60
C ARG A 173 30.72 7.02 -10.71
N LEU A 174 30.57 5.75 -10.29
CA LEU A 174 31.65 4.76 -10.33
C LEU A 174 32.13 4.50 -11.77
N LYS A 175 31.21 4.35 -12.74
CA LYS A 175 31.57 4.25 -14.17
C LYS A 175 32.36 5.46 -14.66
N ARG A 176 32.01 6.68 -14.20
CA ARG A 176 32.75 7.90 -14.55
C ARG A 176 34.16 7.92 -13.98
N TYR A 177 34.35 7.53 -12.71
CA TYR A 177 35.68 7.44 -12.09
C TYR A 177 36.54 6.35 -12.74
N VAL A 178 35.98 5.17 -13.04
CA VAL A 178 36.69 4.11 -13.75
C VAL A 178 37.11 4.57 -15.16
N LEU A 179 36.21 5.23 -15.91
CA LEU A 179 36.53 5.72 -17.25
C LEU A 179 37.62 6.82 -17.24
N VAL A 180 37.60 7.71 -16.25
CA VAL A 180 38.68 8.72 -16.05
C VAL A 180 40.01 8.06 -15.68
N GLY A 181 39.99 7.07 -14.78
CA GLY A 181 41.17 6.28 -14.44
C GLY A 181 41.75 5.54 -15.64
N LEU A 182 40.91 4.88 -16.45
CA LEU A 182 41.33 4.14 -17.64
C LEU A 182 41.85 5.09 -18.73
N ALA A 183 41.25 6.27 -18.91
CA ALA A 183 41.79 7.32 -19.78
C ALA A 183 43.17 7.83 -19.29
N SER A 184 43.39 7.92 -17.97
CA SER A 184 44.69 8.33 -17.41
C SER A 184 45.81 7.31 -17.67
N ILE A 185 45.49 6.02 -17.87
CA ILE A 185 46.47 5.00 -18.28
C ILE A 185 46.95 5.27 -19.73
N GLY A 186 46.09 5.82 -20.59
CA GLY A 186 46.44 6.18 -21.96
C GLY A 186 47.25 7.49 -22.10
N GLY A 187 47.10 8.44 -21.16
CA GLY A 187 47.75 9.76 -21.23
C GLY A 187 48.86 10.04 -20.20
N GLY A 188 48.85 9.37 -19.05
CA GLY A 188 49.74 9.70 -17.93
C GLY A 188 51.19 9.23 -18.08
N ALA A 189 51.43 8.23 -18.93
CA ALA A 189 52.74 7.58 -19.10
C ALA A 189 53.87 8.53 -19.55
N LEU A 190 53.54 9.65 -20.21
CA LEU A 190 54.52 10.63 -20.71
C LEU A 190 54.77 11.81 -19.75
N ILE A 191 53.95 12.00 -18.71
CA ILE A 191 54.10 13.09 -17.73
C ILE A 191 54.64 12.55 -16.38
N GLY A 192 54.34 11.30 -16.02
CA GLY A 192 54.71 10.70 -14.73
C GLY A 192 56.21 10.43 -14.49
N VAL A 193 57.11 10.79 -15.40
CA VAL A 193 58.55 10.43 -15.34
C VAL A 193 59.46 11.59 -14.89
N THR A 194 59.04 12.85 -15.02
CA THR A 194 59.95 14.01 -14.83
C THR A 194 59.46 15.12 -13.87
N GLY A 195 58.26 15.04 -13.30
CA GLY A 195 57.87 15.96 -12.22
C GLY A 195 56.45 15.78 -11.69
N GLY A 196 56.29 15.63 -10.37
CA GLY A 196 54.95 15.52 -9.77
C GLY A 196 54.86 14.92 -8.37
N LEU A 197 55.83 15.14 -7.47
CA LEU A 197 55.82 14.59 -6.09
C LEU A 197 54.88 15.40 -5.15
N ALA A 198 53.74 15.86 -5.67
CA ALA A 198 52.91 16.90 -5.06
C ALA A 198 51.39 16.67 -5.22
N ALA A 199 50.74 16.45 -4.08
CA ALA A 199 49.28 16.41 -3.85
C ALA A 199 48.47 15.26 -4.50
N PRO A 200 47.38 14.78 -3.85
CA PRO A 200 46.77 15.28 -2.62
C PRO A 200 47.08 14.41 -1.38
N PHE A 201 48.09 14.79 -0.59
CA PHE A 201 48.34 14.14 0.72
C PHE A 201 48.82 15.10 1.84
N ILE A 202 48.59 16.40 1.70
CA ILE A 202 48.76 17.38 2.80
C ILE A 202 47.50 18.23 2.94
N ALA A 203 46.52 17.70 3.68
CA ALA A 203 45.46 18.46 4.34
C ALA A 203 45.64 18.33 5.86
N GLY A 204 46.90 18.50 6.32
CA GLY A 204 47.41 17.91 7.56
C GLY A 204 48.31 18.80 8.42
N GLY A 205 48.17 20.13 8.34
CA GLY A 205 48.50 21.05 9.44
C GLY A 205 49.93 21.60 9.60
N LEU A 206 49.98 22.67 10.42
CA LEU A 206 51.11 23.28 11.14
C LEU A 206 52.21 24.09 10.40
N ALA A 207 52.79 25.01 11.19
CA ALA A 207 54.01 25.82 11.01
C ALA A 207 54.09 26.73 9.75
N THR A 208 53.81 28.05 9.77
CA THR A 208 54.36 29.21 10.54
C THR A 208 55.72 29.73 10.07
N LEU A 209 55.81 31.07 9.92
CA LEU A 209 57.00 31.88 9.59
C LEU A 209 57.52 31.70 8.14
N GLY A 210 58.01 32.73 7.43
CA GLY A 210 58.11 34.16 7.74
C GLY A 210 59.39 34.77 7.15
N LEU A 211 59.29 35.95 6.51
CA LEU A 211 60.37 36.68 5.80
C LEU A 211 60.85 35.98 4.49
N GLY A 212 61.09 36.65 3.36
CA GLY A 212 60.88 38.07 3.02
C GLY A 212 61.31 38.42 1.57
N THR A 213 61.13 39.70 1.20
CA THR A 213 61.68 40.44 0.02
C THR A 213 61.31 40.05 -1.43
N SER A 214 60.82 41.07 -2.18
CA SER A 214 60.84 41.29 -3.65
C SER A 214 60.38 40.18 -4.61
N ALA A 215 59.31 40.28 -5.44
CA ALA A 215 58.64 41.36 -6.18
C ALA A 215 59.07 41.56 -7.66
N ALA A 216 58.25 41.01 -8.57
CA ALA A 216 58.00 41.42 -9.96
C ALA A 216 56.53 41.04 -10.24
N ILE A 217 55.56 41.89 -10.65
CA ILE A 217 55.53 43.19 -11.33
C ILE A 217 55.88 43.08 -12.83
N LEU A 218 55.12 43.81 -13.67
CA LEU A 218 55.01 43.75 -15.15
C LEU A 218 54.13 42.57 -15.65
N GLY A 219 53.10 42.72 -16.49
CA GLY A 219 52.49 43.92 -17.10
C GLY A 219 53.16 44.37 -18.41
N THR A 220 52.49 44.58 -19.56
CA THR A 220 51.04 44.50 -19.89
C THR A 220 50.79 43.58 -21.12
N THR A 221 50.00 43.80 -22.20
CA THR A 221 49.40 44.98 -22.87
C THR A 221 47.92 44.78 -23.27
N VAL A 222 47.35 45.78 -23.94
CA VAL A 222 46.09 45.84 -24.72
C VAL A 222 46.07 44.85 -25.91
N GLY A 223 44.87 44.43 -26.31
CA GLY A 223 44.55 43.67 -27.53
C GLY A 223 43.04 43.48 -27.69
#